data_AF-A0A521PIS7-F1
#
_entry.id   AF-A0A521PIS7-F1
#
_cell.length_a   1.000
_cell.length_b   1.000
_cell.length_c   1.000
_cell.angle_alpha   90.00
_cell.angle_beta   90.00
_cell.angle_gamma   90.00
#
_symmetry.space_group_name_H-M   'P 1'
#
loop_
_entity.id
_entity.type
_entity.pdbx_description
1 polymer ?
#
loop_
_entity_poly.entity_id
_entity_poly.type
_entity_poly.pdbx_seq_one_letter_code
_entity_poly.pdbx_strand_id
1 'polypeptide(L)'
;MKIATLSALALLAIAGPGMAHASPQKEPAPPRVVINYADLNLRSTADANLMLGRIRNAAVQVCRASKQMSGVYFQDDCYGGAMRRAVKDLNAPEVTAAYEARLVPFWMPRFKLARLW
;
A
#
# COMPACT_ATOMS: atom_id res chain seq x y z
N MET A 1 -53.18 -31.47 -55.50
CA MET A 1 -52.63 -32.34 -54.42
C MET A 1 -51.23 -32.76 -54.81
N LYS A 2 -50.22 -32.38 -54.01
CA LYS A 2 -48.89 -33.01 -53.86
C LYS A 2 -48.08 -32.13 -52.90
N ILE A 3 -48.01 -32.56 -51.64
CA ILE A 3 -47.21 -31.94 -50.58
C ILE A 3 -45.91 -32.75 -50.55
N ALA A 4 -44.79 -32.14 -50.95
CA ALA A 4 -43.47 -32.76 -50.88
C ALA A 4 -42.74 -32.22 -49.65
N THR A 5 -42.72 -33.04 -48.60
CA THR A 5 -41.92 -32.87 -47.38
C THR A 5 -40.45 -33.18 -47.68
N LEU A 6 -39.53 -32.26 -47.38
CA LEU A 6 -38.11 -32.59 -47.19
C LEU A 6 -37.55 -31.78 -46.02
N SER A 7 -37.25 -32.51 -44.95
CA SER A 7 -36.60 -32.07 -43.71
C SER A 7 -35.21 -31.49 -43.98
N ALA A 8 -34.90 -30.35 -43.37
CA ALA A 8 -33.54 -29.93 -43.12
C ALA A 8 -33.34 -29.77 -41.60
N LEU A 9 -32.77 -30.80 -40.97
CA LEU A 9 -32.28 -30.74 -39.60
C LEU A 9 -31.07 -29.80 -39.57
N ALA A 10 -31.26 -28.59 -39.05
CA ALA A 10 -30.14 -27.70 -38.73
C ALA A 10 -29.45 -28.21 -37.45
N LEU A 11 -28.25 -28.76 -37.58
CA LEU A 11 -27.37 -29.09 -36.45
C LEU A 11 -26.92 -27.80 -35.76
N LEU A 12 -27.53 -27.47 -34.62
CA LEU A 12 -26.96 -26.49 -33.69
C LEU A 12 -25.73 -27.11 -33.02
N ALA A 13 -24.54 -26.73 -33.47
CA ALA A 13 -23.30 -27.00 -32.75
C ALA A 13 -23.27 -26.14 -31.48
N ILE A 14 -23.47 -26.78 -30.32
CA ILE A 14 -23.37 -26.13 -29.01
C ILE A 14 -21.90 -25.86 -28.75
N ALA A 15 -21.45 -24.63 -28.96
CA ALA A 15 -20.16 -24.16 -28.49
C ALA A 15 -20.19 -24.15 -26.95
N GLY A 16 -19.59 -25.17 -26.33
CA GLY A 16 -19.44 -25.23 -24.88
C GLY A 16 -18.54 -24.10 -24.38
N PRO A 17 -18.86 -23.43 -23.25
CA PRO A 17 -17.98 -22.44 -22.67
C PRO A 17 -16.68 -23.12 -22.22
N GLY A 18 -15.58 -22.86 -22.93
CA GLY A 18 -14.25 -23.24 -22.47
C GLY A 18 -13.96 -22.54 -21.14
N MET A 19 -13.87 -23.32 -20.06
CA MET A 19 -13.43 -22.79 -18.77
C MET A 19 -11.96 -22.40 -18.87
N ALA A 20 -11.69 -21.11 -19.02
CA ALA A 20 -10.35 -20.58 -18.85
C ALA A 20 -9.96 -20.72 -17.38
N HIS A 21 -9.17 -21.74 -17.05
CA HIS A 21 -8.54 -21.86 -15.75
C HIS A 21 -7.40 -20.84 -15.68
N ALA A 22 -7.64 -19.70 -15.04
CA ALA A 22 -6.56 -18.82 -14.61
C ALA A 22 -5.73 -19.55 -13.55
N SER A 23 -4.55 -20.04 -13.93
CA SER A 23 -3.60 -20.58 -12.96
C SER A 23 -3.24 -19.45 -11.99
N PRO A 24 -3.32 -19.65 -10.66
CA PRO A 24 -2.96 -18.62 -9.71
C PRO A 24 -1.48 -18.28 -9.91
N GLN A 25 -1.20 -17.17 -10.60
CA GLN A 25 0.14 -16.62 -10.61
C GLN A 25 0.48 -16.32 -9.16
N LYS A 26 1.49 -17.02 -8.64
CA LYS A 26 2.08 -16.74 -7.33
C LYS A 26 2.59 -15.30 -7.39
N GLU A 27 1.80 -14.36 -6.90
CA GLU A 27 2.20 -12.97 -6.85
C GLU A 27 3.51 -12.88 -6.05
N PRO A 28 4.52 -12.15 -6.56
CA PRO A 28 5.73 -11.93 -5.80
C PRO A 28 5.37 -11.24 -4.48
N ALA A 29 5.93 -11.73 -3.37
CA ALA A 29 5.67 -11.16 -2.06
C ALA A 29 5.97 -9.66 -2.06
N PRO A 30 5.14 -8.84 -1.37
CA PRO A 30 5.35 -7.40 -1.35
C PRO A 30 6.72 -7.04 -0.78
N PRO A 31 7.38 -5.99 -1.29
CA PRO A 31 8.69 -5.57 -0.80
C PRO A 31 8.61 -5.21 0.70
N ARG A 32 9.62 -5.64 1.47
CA ARG A 32 9.73 -5.41 2.91
C ARG A 32 11.13 -4.93 3.28
N VAL A 33 11.21 -4.00 4.23
CA VAL A 33 12.47 -3.50 4.79
C VAL A 33 12.37 -3.61 6.31
N VAL A 34 13.36 -4.27 6.92
CA VAL A 34 13.46 -4.39 8.39
C VAL A 34 14.32 -3.24 8.91
N ILE A 35 13.82 -2.53 9.92
CA ILE A 35 14.53 -1.45 10.58
C ILE A 35 14.96 -1.94 11.95
N ASN A 36 16.26 -2.03 12.20
CA ASN A 36 16.78 -2.27 13.54
C ASN A 36 16.86 -0.93 14.30
N TYR A 37 16.43 -0.94 15.56
CA TYR A 37 16.41 0.21 16.45
C TYR A 37 16.81 -0.15 17.88
N ALA A 38 17.45 -1.30 18.09
CA ALA A 38 17.92 -1.73 19.41
C ALA A 38 18.98 -0.77 20.01
N ASP A 39 19.61 0.04 19.17
CA ASP A 39 20.56 1.09 19.54
C ASP A 39 19.90 2.40 20.00
N LEU A 40 18.57 2.52 19.88
CA LEU A 40 17.84 3.76 20.11
C LEU A 40 16.97 3.68 21.36
N ASN A 41 16.98 4.74 22.17
CA ASN A 41 15.99 4.94 23.22
C ASN A 41 14.78 5.69 22.67
N LEU A 42 13.74 4.97 22.26
CA LEU A 42 12.52 5.58 21.70
C LEU A 42 11.70 6.44 22.69
N ARG A 43 12.13 6.57 23.95
CA ARG A 43 11.58 7.54 24.92
C ARG A 43 12.31 8.89 24.88
N SER A 44 13.46 8.97 24.21
CA SER A 44 14.19 10.21 23.98
C SER A 44 13.71 10.84 22.69
N THR A 45 13.34 12.12 22.74
CA THR A 45 12.92 12.88 21.54
C THR A 45 14.01 12.90 20.46
N ALA A 46 15.29 12.90 20.83
CA ALA A 46 16.39 12.88 19.86
C ALA A 46 16.42 11.55 19.07
N ASP A 47 16.36 10.43 19.78
CA ASP A 47 16.39 9.10 19.18
C ASP A 47 15.08 8.78 18.43
N ALA A 48 13.95 9.32 18.89
CA ALA A 48 12.68 9.22 18.17
C ALA A 48 12.73 9.91 16.80
N ASN A 49 13.36 11.10 16.73
CA ASN A 49 13.58 11.79 15.46
C ASN A 49 14.53 11.02 14.54
N LEU A 50 15.58 10.40 15.09
CA LEU A 50 16.49 9.54 14.36
C LEU A 50 15.76 8.32 13.79
N MET A 51 14.95 7.64 14.60
CA MET A 51 14.13 6.52 14.18
C MET A 51 13.14 6.94 13.09
N LEU A 52 12.49 8.09 13.23
CA LEU A 52 11.60 8.62 12.19
C LEU A 52 12.35 8.85 10.87
N GLY A 53 13.60 9.31 10.91
CA GLY A 53 14.48 9.37 9.74
C GLY A 53 14.73 8.00 9.10
N ARG A 54 15.00 6.96 9.91
CA ARG A 54 15.16 5.57 9.42
C ARG A 54 13.89 5.05 8.75
N ILE A 55 12.72 5.34 9.32
CA ILE A 55 11.42 4.97 8.73
C ILE A 55 11.23 5.62 7.37
N ARG A 56 11.57 6.90 7.20
CA ARG A 56 11.49 7.57 5.87
C ARG A 56 12.36 6.88 4.82
N ASN A 57 13.60 6.54 5.20
CA ASN A 57 14.51 5.86 4.28
C ASN A 57 14.02 4.46 3.91
N ALA A 58 13.41 3.74 4.86
CA ALA A 58 12.80 2.44 4.59
C ALA A 58 11.57 2.56 3.68
N ALA A 59 10.69 3.55 3.92
CA ALA A 59 9.54 3.82 3.07
C ALA A 59 9.95 4.12 1.63
N VAL A 60 11.00 4.93 1.43
CA VAL A 60 11.55 5.20 0.09
C VAL A 60 12.06 3.92 -0.58
N GLN A 61 12.72 3.03 0.16
CA GLN A 61 13.23 1.77 -0.38
C GLN A 61 12.10 0.83 -0.80
N VAL A 62 11.09 0.64 0.05
CA VAL A 62 9.92 -0.21 -0.26
C VAL A 62 9.16 0.32 -1.48
N CYS A 63 8.93 1.63 -1.54
CA CYS A 63 8.17 2.25 -2.63
C CYS A 63 8.96 2.37 -3.94
N ARG A 64 10.29 2.34 -3.89
CA ARG A 64 11.13 2.21 -5.10
C ARG A 64 11.21 0.77 -5.59
N ALA A 65 11.17 -0.21 -4.69
CA ALA A 65 11.20 -1.63 -5.04
C ALA A 65 9.89 -2.11 -5.70
N SER A 66 8.76 -1.46 -5.41
CA SER A 66 7.45 -1.77 -6.02
C SER A 66 7.25 -1.20 -7.43
N LYS A 67 8.31 -0.73 -8.11
CA LYS A 67 8.26 -0.06 -9.44
C LYS A 67 7.93 -1.03 -10.59
N GLN A 68 6.71 -1.57 -10.59
CA GLN A 68 6.03 -2.01 -11.82
C GLN A 68 5.32 -0.83 -12.53
N MET A 69 5.15 0.35 -11.92
CA MET A 69 4.47 1.48 -12.59
C MET A 69 5.14 2.83 -12.30
N SER A 70 5.60 3.49 -13.36
CA SER A 70 6.25 4.80 -13.36
C SER A 70 5.22 5.93 -13.22
N GLY A 71 5.20 6.63 -12.09
CA GLY A 71 4.42 7.85 -11.92
C GLY A 71 4.72 8.56 -10.61
N VAL A 72 4.68 9.90 -10.64
CA VAL A 72 4.89 10.78 -9.48
C VAL A 72 3.81 10.57 -8.41
N TYR A 73 2.58 10.19 -8.82
CA TYR A 73 1.42 10.06 -7.95
C TYR A 73 1.42 8.82 -7.03
N PHE A 74 2.02 7.70 -7.45
CA PHE A 74 2.10 6.50 -6.59
C PHE A 74 3.12 6.64 -5.45
N GLN A 75 4.07 7.56 -5.59
CA GLN A 75 5.06 7.80 -4.55
C GLN A 75 4.41 8.37 -3.28
N ASP A 76 3.44 9.27 -3.39
CA ASP A 76 2.82 9.90 -2.22
C ASP A 76 1.96 8.91 -1.43
N ASP A 77 1.13 8.11 -2.11
CA ASP A 77 0.27 7.13 -1.44
C ASP A 77 1.06 5.97 -0.84
N CYS A 78 2.05 5.43 -1.58
CA CYS A 78 2.91 4.37 -1.07
C CYS A 78 3.74 4.88 0.12
N TYR A 79 4.39 6.03 -0.03
CA TYR A 79 5.25 6.58 1.01
C TYR A 79 4.43 6.94 2.25
N GLY A 80 3.33 7.68 2.09
CA GLY A 80 2.44 8.05 3.19
C GLY A 80 1.87 6.82 3.89
N GLY A 81 1.43 5.82 3.13
CA GLY A 81 0.93 4.55 3.66
C GLY A 81 2.00 3.72 4.38
N ALA A 82 3.23 3.70 3.89
CA ALA A 82 4.36 3.03 4.53
C ALA A 82 4.75 3.74 5.84
N MET A 83 4.83 5.08 5.82
CA MET A 83 5.12 5.90 7.01
C MET A 83 4.08 5.67 8.11
N ARG A 84 2.78 5.81 7.80
CA ARG A 84 1.71 5.63 8.80
C ARG A 84 1.74 4.23 9.40
N ARG A 85 1.91 3.19 8.59
CA ARG A 85 1.98 1.80 9.06
C ARG A 85 3.19 1.60 9.96
N ALA A 86 4.38 2.00 9.53
CA ALA A 86 5.59 1.82 10.32
C ALA A 86 5.55 2.57 11.67
N VAL A 87 5.03 3.81 11.70
CA VAL A 87 4.86 4.56 12.95
C VAL A 87 3.84 3.89 13.88
N LYS A 88 2.72 3.41 13.33
CA LYS A 88 1.70 2.67 14.08
C LYS A 88 2.25 1.37 14.65
N ASP A 89 2.96 0.59 13.84
CA ASP A 89 3.49 -0.73 14.22
C ASP A 89 4.59 -0.60 15.30
N LEU A 90 5.38 0.48 15.24
CA LEU A 90 6.41 0.76 16.24
C LEU A 90 5.81 1.10 17.62
N ASN A 91 4.57 1.61 17.65
CA ASN A 91 3.82 1.94 18.86
C ASN A 91 4.64 2.75 19.90
N ALA A 92 5.41 3.73 19.41
CA ALA A 92 6.27 4.59 20.24
C ALA A 92 5.71 6.02 20.27
N PRO A 93 5.31 6.55 21.45
CA PRO A 93 4.70 7.88 21.56
C PRO A 93 5.56 9.02 21.01
N GLU A 94 6.86 9.04 21.33
CA GLU A 94 7.76 10.10 20.87
C GLU A 94 7.96 10.08 19.34
N VAL A 95 7.98 8.88 18.73
CA VAL A 95 8.08 8.75 17.27
C VAL A 95 6.80 9.21 16.59
N THR A 96 5.65 8.90 17.20
CA THR A 96 4.33 9.34 16.73
C THR A 96 4.22 10.87 16.81
N ALA A 97 4.61 11.47 17.93
CA ALA A 97 4.65 12.92 18.11
C ALA A 97 5.58 13.60 17.10
N ALA A 98 6.76 13.01 16.84
CA ALA A 98 7.70 13.51 15.83
C ALA A 98 7.13 13.42 14.40
N TYR A 99 6.34 12.37 14.11
CA TYR A 99 5.67 12.20 12.82
C TYR A 99 4.56 13.24 12.62
N GLU A 100 3.68 13.41 13.61
CA GLU A 100 2.58 14.37 13.58
C GLU A 100 3.06 15.82 13.52
N ALA A 101 4.12 16.16 14.27
CA ALA A 101 4.74 17.48 14.25
C ALA A 101 5.24 17.89 12.84
N ARG A 102 5.43 16.93 11.93
CA ARG A 102 5.81 17.22 10.53
C ARG A 102 4.62 17.35 9.59
N LEU A 103 3.45 16.88 10.00
CA LEU A 103 2.20 17.01 9.25
C LEU A 103 1.51 18.34 9.52
N VAL A 104 1.77 18.96 10.68
CA VAL A 104 1.16 20.26 11.01
C VAL A 104 1.71 21.37 10.11
N PRO A 105 0.82 22.13 9.45
CA PRO A 105 1.21 23.34 8.74
C PRO A 105 1.88 24.35 9.67
N PHE A 106 3.01 24.92 9.25
CA PHE A 106 3.85 25.83 10.06
C PHE A 106 3.08 27.05 10.65
N TRP A 107 2.03 27.53 9.99
CA TRP A 107 1.15 28.60 10.47
C TRP A 107 0.18 28.21 11.61
N MET A 108 0.07 26.93 11.99
CA MET A 108 -0.80 26.49 13.08
C MET A 108 -0.06 26.46 14.43
N PRO A 109 -0.49 27.25 15.43
CA PRO A 109 0.11 27.19 16.76
C PRO A 109 -0.23 25.85 17.45
N ARG A 110 0.78 25.19 18.05
CA ARG A 110 0.66 23.90 18.79
C ARG A 110 -0.50 23.86 19.79
N PHE A 111 -0.90 25.01 20.33
CA PHE A 111 -1.98 25.15 21.30
C PHE A 111 -3.38 24.85 20.76
N LYS A 112 -3.61 24.84 19.43
CA LYS A 112 -4.94 24.52 18.85
C LYS A 112 -5.20 23.02 18.66
N LEU A 113 -4.18 22.15 18.69
CA LEU A 113 -4.35 20.70 18.52
C LEU A 113 -4.95 20.02 19.75
N ALA A 114 -4.62 20.49 20.95
CA ALA A 114 -5.13 19.92 22.21
C ALA A 114 -6.62 20.21 22.48
N ARG A 115 -7.29 20.98 21.60
CA ARG A 115 -8.69 21.42 21.78
C ARG A 115 -9.64 20.80 20.75
N LEU A 116 -9.19 19.76 20.05
CA LEU A 116 -9.94 19.02 19.03
C LEU A 116 -10.24 17.56 19.43
N TRP A 117 -9.97 17.21 20.69
CA TRP A 117 -10.35 15.94 21.32
C TRP A 117 -11.15 16.22 22.59
#